data_AF-A0A315EQZ0-F1
#
_entry.id   AF-A0A315EQZ0-F1
#
_cell.length_a   1.000
_cell.length_b   1.000
_cell.length_c   1.000
_cell.angle_alpha   90.00
_cell.angle_beta   90.00
_cell.angle_gamma   90.00
#
_symmetry.space_group_name_H-M   'P 1'
#
loop_
_entity.id
_entity.type
_entity.pdbx_description
1 polymer ?
#
loop_
_entity_poly.entity_id
_entity_poly.type
_entity_poly.pdbx_seq_one_letter_code
_entity_poly.pdbx_strand_id
1 'polypeptide(L)' 'MTRWLIVVFLALLLINAVTPWLQKLGFGRLPGDIRFKLFGREIFIPLASTVILSLVCAGISKVL' A
#
# COMPACT_ATOMS: atom_id res chain seq x y z
N MET A 1 13.24 -14.62 -22.84
CA MET A 1 11.92 -14.05 -22.53
C MET A 1 11.23 -14.73 -21.34
N THR A 2 11.15 -16.07 -21.29
CA THR A 2 10.51 -16.82 -20.19
C THR A 2 11.07 -16.53 -18.79
N ARG A 3 12.39 -16.26 -18.68
CA ARG A 3 13.02 -15.91 -17.41
C ARG A 3 12.43 -14.62 -16.79
N TRP A 4 12.08 -13.63 -17.61
CA TRP A 4 11.42 -12.39 -17.16
C TRP A 4 9.96 -12.60 -16.79
N LEU A 5 9.23 -13.45 -17.52
CA LEU A 5 7.87 -13.85 -17.17
C LEU A 5 7.79 -14.48 -15.78
N ILE A 6 8.75 -15.35 -15.45
CA ILE A 6 8.84 -16.00 -14.13
C ILE A 6 9.13 -14.97 -13.03
N VAL A 7 10.06 -14.04 -13.28
CA VAL A 7 10.40 -12.97 -12.32
C VAL A 7 9.20 -12.07 -12.05
N VAL A 8 8.50 -11.60 -13.09
CA VAL A 8 7.32 -10.75 -12.94
C VAL A 8 6.19 -11.51 -12.24
N PHE A 9 5.97 -12.78 -12.59
CA PHE A 9 4.98 -13.62 -11.93
C PHE A 9 5.27 -13.79 -10.43
N LEU A 10 6.51 -14.10 -10.06
CA LEU A 10 6.93 -14.21 -8.66
C LEU A 10 6.82 -12.88 -7.91
N ALA A 11 7.20 -11.77 -8.55
CA ALA A 11 7.06 -10.44 -7.97
C ALA A 11 5.59 -10.11 -7.70
N LEU A 12 4.69 -10.36 -8.66
CA LEU A 12 3.25 -10.15 -8.50
C LEU A 12 2.65 -11.05 -7.43
N LEU A 13 3.13 -12.29 -7.31
CA LEU A 13 2.68 -13.25 -6.30
C LEU A 13 3.11 -12.81 -4.90
N LEU A 14 4.36 -12.36 -4.74
CA LEU A 14 4.87 -11.78 -3.49
C LEU A 14 4.11 -10.51 -3.11
N ILE A 15 3.90 -9.60 -4.05
CA ILE A 15 3.12 -8.37 -3.82
C ILE A 15 1.71 -8.73 -3.36
N ASN A 16 1.02 -9.67 -4.03
CA ASN A 16 -0.31 -10.11 -3.63
C ASN A 16 -0.32 -10.77 -2.24
N ALA A 17 0.69 -11.58 -1.91
CA ALA A 17 0.80 -12.22 -0.60
C ALA A 17 1.03 -11.20 0.54
N VAL A 18 1.76 -10.12 0.26
CA VAL A 18 2.08 -9.05 1.23
C VAL A 18 0.94 -8.02 1.34
N THR A 19 0.13 -7.86 0.29
CA THR A 19 -1.01 -6.93 0.25
C THR A 19 -2.00 -7.09 1.43
N PRO A 20 -2.51 -8.29 1.79
CA PRO A 20 -3.44 -8.44 2.92
C PRO A 20 -2.79 -8.18 4.27
N TRP A 21 -1.48 -8.42 4.41
CA TRP A 21 -0.72 -8.04 5.61
C TRP A 21 -0.61 -6.53 5.73
N LEU A 22 -0.35 -5.83 4.61
CA LEU A 22 -0.42 -4.36 4.55
C LEU A 22 -1.81 -3.84 4.95
N GLN A 23 -2.87 -4.44 4.41
CA GLN A 23 -4.25 -4.07 4.77
C GLN A 23 -4.57 -4.31 6.25
N LYS A 24 -4.03 -5.39 6.85
CA LYS A 24 -4.15 -5.67 8.30
C LYS A 24 -3.36 -4.71 9.18
N LEU A 25 -2.21 -4.22 8.70
CA LEU A 25 -1.42 -3.16 9.32
C LEU A 25 -2.12 -1.78 9.28
N GLY A 26 -3.27 -1.67 8.62
CA GLY A 26 -4.08 -0.46 8.58
C GLY A 26 -3.90 0.37 7.32
N PHE A 27 -3.05 -0.03 6.36
CA PHE A 27 -3.01 0.57 5.02
C PHE A 27 -4.39 0.42 4.38
N GLY A 28 -5.17 1.51 4.33
CA GLY A 28 -6.54 1.53 3.81
C GLY A 28 -7.68 1.43 4.83
N ARG A 29 -7.40 1.30 6.14
CA ARG A 29 -8.42 1.28 7.22
C ARG A 29 -8.05 2.12 8.45
N LEU A 30 -7.00 2.93 8.38
CA LEU A 30 -6.66 3.86 9.45
C LEU A 30 -7.72 4.97 9.56
N PRO A 31 -8.07 5.43 10.79
CA PRO A 31 -8.99 6.54 11.03
C PRO A 31 -8.35 7.86 10.55
N GLY A 32 -8.35 8.05 9.22
CA GLY A 32 -7.62 9.08 8.50
C GLY A 32 -7.59 8.85 6.98
N ASP A 33 -7.76 7.61 6.49
CA ASP A 33 -8.07 7.35 5.08
C ASP A 33 -9.56 7.64 4.86
N ILE A 34 -9.86 8.85 4.37
CA ILE A 34 -11.22 9.32 4.20
C ILE A 34 -11.87 8.53 3.06
N ARG A 35 -12.71 7.56 3.44
CA ARG A 35 -13.66 6.88 2.55
C ARG A 35 -14.98 7.64 2.60
N PHE A 36 -15.16 8.60 1.70
CA PHE A 36 -16.45 9.25 1.58
C PHE A 36 -17.26 8.62 0.44
N LYS A 37 -18.50 8.24 0.74
CA LYS A 37 -19.49 7.88 -0.26
C LYS A 37 -20.08 9.16 -0.81
N LEU A 38 -19.74 9.51 -2.04
CA LEU A 38 -20.42 10.58 -2.78
C LEU A 38 -21.19 9.92 -3.93
N PHE A 39 -22.50 10.18 -4.02
CA PHE A 39 -23.34 9.70 -5.14
C PHE A 39 -23.34 8.17 -5.36
N GLY A 40 -23.25 7.38 -4.28
CA GLY A 40 -23.19 5.91 -4.37
C GLY A 40 -21.84 5.35 -4.84
N ARG A 41 -20.85 6.22 -5.09
CA ARG A 41 -19.49 5.83 -5.50
C ARG A 41 -18.56 5.97 -4.29
N GLU A 42 -17.86 4.88 -3.95
CA GLU A 42 -16.86 4.90 -2.88
C GLU A 42 -15.59 5.56 -3.40
N ILE A 43 -15.27 6.75 -2.90
CA ILE A 43 -14.00 7.44 -3.20
C ILE A 43 -13.07 7.20 -2.01
N PHE A 44 -11.90 6.63 -2.29
CA PHE A 44 -10.88 6.31 -1.29
C PHE A 44 -9.71 7.27 -1.47
N ILE A 45 -9.45 8.12 -0.46
CA ILE A 45 -8.28 9.01 -0.44
C ILE A 45 -7.25 8.47 0.57
N PRO A 46 -6.10 7.94 0.10
CA PRO A 46 -5.07 7.35 0.95
C PRO A 46 -4.14 8.42 1.56
N LEU A 47 -4.68 9.32 2.40
CA LEU A 47 -3.91 10.38 3.06
C LEU A 47 -3.04 9.85 4.20
N ALA A 48 -3.59 8.98 5.05
CA ALA A 48 -2.83 8.43 6.18
C ALA A 48 -1.76 7.45 5.68
N SER A 49 -2.10 6.64 4.67
CA SER A 49 -1.20 5.66 4.07
C SER A 49 0.02 6.32 3.39
N THR A 50 -0.13 7.45 2.70
CA THR A 50 1.01 8.19 2.11
C THR A 50 1.90 8.85 3.17
N VAL A 51 1.30 9.40 4.24
CA VAL A 51 2.04 10.05 5.33
C VAL A 51 2.88 9.05 6.11
N ILE A 52 2.34 7.87 6.44
CA ILE A 52 3.09 6.81 7.13
C ILE A 52 4.27 6.33 6.27
N LEU A 53 4.03 6.09 4.97
CA LEU A 53 5.08 5.65 4.06
C LEU A 53 6.20 6.70 3.95
N SER A 54 5.83 7.99 3.90
CA SER A 54 6.79 9.10 3.91
C SER A 54 7.57 9.19 5.22
N LEU A 55 6.93 8.98 6.37
CA LEU A 55 7.58 8.95 7.68
C LEU A 55 8.56 7.79 7.84
N VAL A 56 8.20 6.60 7.34
CA VAL A 56 9.09 5.43 7.35
C VAL A 56 10.31 5.68 6.46
N CYS A 57 10.11 6.20 5.24
CA CYS A 57 11.21 6.59 4.36
C CYS A 57 12.11 7.66 5.00
N ALA A 58 11.52 8.67 5.65
CA ALA A 58 12.27 9.71 6.35
C ALA A 58 13.07 9.15 7.54
N GLY A 59 12.49 8.20 8.29
CA GLY A 59 13.16 7.52 9.40
C GLY A 59 14.36 6.69 8.93
N ILE A 60 14.18 5.91 7.85
CA ILE A 60 15.26 5.12 7.24
C ILE A 60 16.36 6.04 6.71
N SER A 61 16.01 7.11 6.00
CA SER A 61 16.95 8.10 5.48
C SER A 61 17.77 8.80 6.57
N LYS A 62 17.29 8.82 7.81
CA LYS A 62 18.01 9.44 8.94
C LYS A 62 18.95 8.46 9.65
N VAL A 63 18.69 7.15 9.52
CA VAL A 63 19.48 6.08 10.16
C VAL A 63 20.58 5.56 9.23
N LEU A 64 20.35 5.60 7.91
CA LEU A 64 21.34 5.28 6.88
C LEU A 64 22.28 6.47 6.63
#